data_AF-A0AAE3CB71-F1
#
_entry.id   AF-A0AAE3CB71-F1
#
_cell.length_a   1.000
_cell.length_b   1.000
_cell.length_c   1.000
_cell.angle_alpha   90.00
_cell.angle_beta   90.00
_cell.angle_gamma   90.00
#
_symmetry.space_group_name_H-M   'P 1'
#
loop_
_entity.id
_entity.type
_entity.pdbx_description
1 polymer ?
#
loop_
_entity_poly.entity_id
_entity_poly.type
_entity_poly.pdbx_seq_one_letter_code
_entity_poly.pdbx_strand_id
1 'polypeptide(L)'
;MSVWVDETKRILEIIKNQKPRDRLEYVGSLADLNIALARSVNGWDEWLRNPQIMTFLTEEELQQVYEKFKPIVISFLELDIWITEKKISEQT
;
A
#
# COMPACT_ATOMS: atom_id res chain seq x y z
N MET A 1 12.64 17.06 11.16
CA MET A 1 12.06 15.74 10.86
C MET A 1 11.50 15.77 9.44
N SER A 2 11.50 14.66 8.71
CA SER A 2 11.03 14.63 7.32
C SER A 2 9.50 14.72 7.29
N VAL A 3 8.97 15.75 6.61
CA VAL A 3 7.52 15.97 6.41
C VAL A 3 6.83 14.71 5.88
N TRP A 4 7.52 13.93 5.03
CA TRP A 4 7.00 12.69 4.47
C TRP A 4 6.78 11.60 5.53
N VAL A 5 7.73 11.43 6.45
CA VAL A 5 7.68 10.42 7.51
C VAL A 5 6.59 10.76 8.51
N ASP A 6 6.48 12.04 8.88
CA ASP A 6 5.47 12.49 9.84
C ASP A 6 4.05 12.34 9.27
N GLU A 7 3.83 12.67 8.00
CA GLU A 7 2.53 12.46 7.35
C GLU A 7 2.21 10.97 7.20
N THR A 8 3.20 10.14 6.87
CA THR A 8 3.00 8.68 6.75
C THR A 8 2.62 8.07 8.11
N LYS A 9 3.23 8.52 9.21
CA LYS A 9 2.83 8.10 10.57
C LYS A 9 1.40 8.55 10.90
N ARG A 10 1.02 9.77 10.53
CA ARG A 10 -0.33 10.30 10.76
C ARG A 10 -1.39 9.45 10.03
N ILE A 11 -1.15 9.14 8.76
CA ILE A 11 -2.04 8.29 7.95
C ILE A 11 -2.13 6.87 8.55
N LEU A 12 -0.99 6.30 8.95
CA LEU A 12 -0.95 4.98 9.58
C LEU A 12 -1.83 4.91 10.84
N GLU A 13 -1.76 5.92 11.71
CA GLU A 13 -2.57 5.96 12.92
C GLU A 13 -4.06 6.16 12.63
N ILE A 14 -4.41 6.95 11.61
CA ILE A 14 -5.81 7.08 11.17
C ILE A 14 -6.35 5.71 10.73
N ILE A 15 -5.63 5.01 9.86
CA ILE A 15 -6.03 3.71 9.31
C ILE A 15 -6.17 2.65 10.41
N LYS A 16 -5.21 2.56 11.33
CA LYS A 16 -5.27 1.59 12.45
C LYS A 16 -6.50 1.78 13.34
N ASN A 17 -7.03 2.99 13.42
CA ASN A 17 -8.18 3.32 14.26
C ASN A 17 -9.52 3.26 13.52
N GLN A 18 -9.53 3.00 12.20
CA GLN A 18 -10.76 2.81 11.43
C GLN A 18 -11.54 1.59 11.94
N LYS A 19 -12.84 1.77 12.19
CA LYS A 19 -13.78 0.73 12.62
C LYS A 19 -15.10 0.93 11.89
N PRO A 20 -15.17 0.63 10.57
CA PRO A 20 -16.42 0.75 9.83
C PRO A 20 -17.49 -0.16 10.40
N ARG A 21 -18.71 0.33 10.53
CA ARG A 21 -19.85 -0.35 11.18
C ARG A 21 -20.98 -0.67 10.21
N ASP A 22 -21.00 -0.02 9.05
CA ASP A 22 -22.00 -0.24 8.02
C ASP A 22 -21.40 -0.21 6.62
N ARG A 23 -22.21 -0.58 5.62
CA ARG A 23 -21.79 -0.69 4.22
C ARG A 23 -21.18 0.61 3.69
N LEU A 24 -21.71 1.77 4.04
CA LEU A 24 -21.21 3.04 3.55
C LEU A 24 -19.85 3.35 4.19
N GLU A 25 -19.71 3.13 5.49
CA GLU A 25 -18.44 3.27 6.21
C GLU A 25 -17.37 2.30 5.68
N TYR A 26 -17.74 1.07 5.29
CA TYR A 26 -16.81 0.14 4.63
C TYR A 26 -16.31 0.68 3.29
N VAL A 27 -17.19 1.23 2.45
CA VAL A 27 -16.79 1.80 1.15
C VAL A 27 -15.83 2.97 1.34
N GLY A 28 -16.13 3.88 2.26
CA GLY A 28 -15.24 5.00 2.58
C GLY A 28 -13.89 4.53 3.13
N SER A 29 -13.90 3.59 4.07
CA SER A 29 -12.66 3.07 4.66
C SER A 29 -11.79 2.35 3.63
N LEU A 30 -12.39 1.56 2.71
CA LEU A 30 -11.66 0.92 1.61
C LEU A 30 -11.04 1.95 0.65
N ALA A 31 -11.74 3.05 0.35
CA ALA A 31 -11.19 4.13 -0.46
C ALA A 31 -9.98 4.78 0.23
N ASP A 32 -10.06 5.06 1.54
CA ASP A 32 -8.95 5.62 2.33
C ASP A 32 -7.73 4.68 2.33
N LEU A 33 -7.95 3.38 2.56
CA LEU A 33 -6.90 2.36 2.53
C LEU A 33 -6.19 2.34 1.17
N ASN A 34 -6.96 2.34 0.08
CA ASN A 34 -6.43 2.31 -1.28
C ASN A 34 -5.59 3.57 -1.60
N ILE A 35 -6.08 4.76 -1.21
CA ILE A 35 -5.36 6.02 -1.40
C ILE A 35 -4.05 6.04 -0.60
N ALA A 36 -4.09 5.58 0.65
CA ALA A 36 -2.90 5.53 1.49
C ALA A 36 -1.82 4.59 0.94
N LEU A 37 -2.23 3.41 0.46
CA LEU A 37 -1.32 2.47 -0.20
C LEU A 37 -0.73 3.08 -1.48
N ALA A 38 -1.57 3.65 -2.36
CA ALA A 38 -1.15 4.26 -3.61
C ALA A 38 -0.13 5.40 -3.40
N ARG A 39 -0.35 6.26 -2.39
CA ARG A 39 0.62 7.32 -2.02
C ARG A 39 2.00 6.74 -1.69
N SER A 40 2.05 5.68 -0.89
CA SER A 40 3.32 5.05 -0.51
C SER A 40 3.99 4.38 -1.70
N VAL A 41 3.23 3.67 -2.53
CA VAL A 41 3.74 3.02 -3.74
C VAL A 41 4.33 4.04 -4.70
N ASN A 42 3.60 5.14 -4.99
CA ASN A 42 4.06 6.18 -5.90
C ASN A 42 5.35 6.88 -5.39
N GLY A 43 5.45 7.15 -4.09
CA GLY A 43 6.67 7.72 -3.51
C GLY A 43 7.88 6.78 -3.63
N TRP A 44 7.68 5.47 -3.43
CA TRP A 44 8.74 4.48 -3.66
C TRP A 44 9.10 4.34 -5.14
N ASP A 45 8.13 4.42 -6.04
CA ASP A 45 8.32 4.37 -7.48
C ASP A 45 9.17 5.55 -7.99
N GLU A 46 9.00 6.76 -7.43
CA GLU A 46 9.90 7.90 -7.66
C GLU A 46 11.34 7.62 -7.21
N TRP A 47 11.53 6.98 -6.05
CA TRP A 47 12.86 6.61 -5.55
C TRP A 47 13.50 5.56 -6.45
N LEU A 48 12.78 4.50 -6.80
CA LEU A 48 13.27 3.39 -7.63
C LEU A 48 13.68 3.86 -9.03
N ARG A 49 12.98 4.85 -9.57
CA ARG A 49 13.31 5.47 -10.87
C ARG A 49 14.45 6.49 -10.81
N ASN A 50 14.94 6.84 -9.63
CA ASN A 50 16.05 7.78 -9.47
C ASN A 50 17.34 7.03 -9.07
N PRO A 51 18.26 6.76 -10.01
CA PRO A 51 19.48 6.01 -9.71
C PRO A 51 20.33 6.66 -8.63
N GLN A 52 20.34 7.99 -8.53
CA GLN A 52 21.10 8.70 -7.48
C GLN A 52 20.57 8.37 -6.09
N ILE A 53 19.25 8.30 -5.92
CA ILE A 53 18.64 7.89 -4.65
C ILE A 53 18.98 6.43 -4.34
N MET A 54 18.91 5.56 -5.35
CA MET A 54 19.21 4.14 -5.19
C MET A 54 20.67 3.87 -4.78
N THR A 55 21.61 4.76 -5.09
CA THR A 55 23.00 4.61 -4.59
C THR A 55 23.15 4.78 -3.08
N PHE A 56 22.15 5.35 -2.39
CA PHE A 56 22.18 5.48 -0.93
C PHE A 56 21.76 4.19 -0.20
N LEU A 57 21.20 3.21 -0.90
CA LEU A 57 20.80 1.93 -0.31
C LEU A 57 21.83 0.86 -0.65
N THR A 58 22.26 0.09 0.36
CA THR A 58 23.15 -1.06 0.11
C THR A 58 22.38 -2.24 -0.49
N GLU A 59 23.10 -3.21 -1.06
CA GLU A 59 22.50 -4.43 -1.57
C GLU A 59 21.74 -5.19 -0.47
N GLU A 60 22.28 -5.24 0.75
CA GLU A 60 21.64 -5.87 1.90
C GLU A 60 20.34 -5.16 2.31
N GLU A 61 20.32 -3.83 2.26
CA GLU A 61 19.10 -3.05 2.53
C GLU A 61 18.04 -3.28 1.46
N LEU A 62 18.43 -3.30 0.19
CA LEU A 62 17.54 -3.63 -0.94
C LEU A 62 16.97 -5.04 -0.81
N GLN A 63 17.80 -6.02 -0.44
CA GLN A 63 17.35 -7.39 -0.20
C GLN A 63 16.34 -7.44 0.95
N GLN A 64 16.61 -6.76 2.07
CA GLN A 64 15.68 -6.72 3.20
C GLN A 64 14.35 -6.05 2.84
N VAL A 65 14.37 -4.96 2.06
CA VAL A 65 13.16 -4.32 1.56
C VAL A 65 12.39 -5.28 0.65
N TYR A 66 13.06 -5.93 -0.29
CA TYR A 66 12.44 -6.89 -1.21
C TYR A 66 11.76 -8.05 -0.48
N GLU A 67 12.45 -8.71 0.46
CA GLU A 67 11.89 -9.84 1.22
C GLU A 67 10.67 -9.44 2.06
N LYS A 68 10.60 -8.20 2.54
CA LYS A 68 9.44 -7.68 3.27
C LYS A 68 8.31 -7.21 2.36
N PHE A 69 8.65 -6.62 1.21
CA PHE A 69 7.69 -6.01 0.31
C PHE A 69 6.96 -7.05 -0.56
N LYS A 70 7.67 -8.06 -1.05
CA LYS A 70 7.12 -9.13 -1.89
C LYS A 70 5.86 -9.80 -1.33
N PRO A 71 5.81 -10.27 -0.06
CA PRO A 71 4.60 -10.90 0.47
C PRO A 71 3.42 -9.93 0.56
N ILE A 72 3.67 -8.64 0.83
CA ILE A 72 2.61 -7.61 0.86
C ILE A 72 1.97 -7.47 -0.53
N VAL A 73 2.80 -7.39 -1.57
CA VAL A 73 2.33 -7.29 -2.97
C VAL A 73 1.53 -8.53 -3.36
N ILE A 74 2.04 -9.74 -3.04
CA ILE A 74 1.34 -10.99 -3.33
C ILE A 74 -0.04 -11.00 -2.68
N SER A 75 -0.14 -10.73 -1.37
CA SER A 75 -1.44 -10.73 -0.68
C SER A 75 -2.41 -9.68 -1.20
N PHE A 76 -1.92 -8.51 -1.63
CA PHE A 76 -2.78 -7.49 -2.23
C PHE A 76 -3.32 -7.92 -3.60
N LEU A 77 -2.49 -8.55 -4.44
CA LEU A 77 -2.93 -9.07 -5.74
C LEU A 77 -3.88 -10.26 -5.61
N GLU A 78 -3.65 -11.15 -4.64
CA GLU A 78 -4.57 -12.26 -4.34
C GLU A 78 -5.95 -11.75 -3.91
N LEU A 79 -6.01 -10.68 -3.10
CA LEU A 79 -7.26 -10.02 -2.72
C LEU A 79 -8.01 -9.45 -3.93
N ASP A 80 -7.29 -8.77 -4.83
CA ASP A 80 -7.85 -8.19 -6.05
C ASP A 80 -8.42 -9.26 -6.98
N ILE A 81 -7.65 -10.32 -7.23
CA ILE A 81 -8.08 -11.47 -8.03
C ILE A 81 -9.36 -12.07 -7.43
N TRP A 82 -9.36 -12.39 -6.13
CA TRP A 82 -10.48 -13.03 -5.46
C TRP A 82 -11.79 -12.25 -5.63
N ILE A 83 -11.79 -10.94 -5.35
CA ILE A 83 -13.03 -10.16 -5.41
C ILE A 83 -13.47 -9.92 -6.85
N THR A 84 -12.52 -9.69 -7.76
CA THR A 84 -12.80 -9.41 -9.17
C THR A 84 -13.34 -10.66 -9.89
N GLU A 85 -12.73 -11.83 -9.71
CA GLU A 85 -13.23 -13.09 -10.26
C GLU A 85 -14.63 -13.44 -9.74
N LYS A 86 -14.84 -13.28 -8.43
CA LYS A 86 -16.16 -13.49 -7.81
C LYS A 86 -17.22 -12.59 -8.44
N LYS A 87 -16.90 -11.32 -8.71
CA LYS A 87 -17.88 -10.38 -9.29
C LYS A 87 -18.11 -10.57 -10.78
N ILE A 88 -17.12 -11.06 -11.54
CA ILE A 88 -17.29 -11.40 -12.95
C ILE A 88 -18.19 -12.66 -13.09
N SER A 89 -17.93 -13.68 -12.29
CA SER A 89 -18.73 -14.93 -12.30
C SER A 89 -20.18 -14.74 -11.87
N GLU A 90 -20.48 -13.83 -10.94
CA GLU A 90 -21.86 -13.48 -10.55
C GLU A 90 -22.64 -12.73 -11.66
N GLN A 91 -21.95 -12.23 -12.69
CA GLN A 91 -22.55 -11.49 -13.82
C GLN A 91 -22.72 -12.33 -15.09
N THR A 92 -22.23 -13.58 -15.11
CA THR A 92 -22.28 -14.51 -16.25
C THR A 92 -23.31 -15.60 -15.99
#